data_AF-A0A4D4JS47-F1
#
_entry.id   AF-A0A4D4JS47-F1
#
_cell.length_a   1.000
_cell.length_b   1.000
_cell.length_c   1.000
_cell.angle_alpha   90.00
_cell.angle_beta   90.00
_cell.angle_gamma   90.00
#
_symmetry.space_group_name_H-M   'P 1'
#
loop_
_entity.id
_entity.type
_entity.pdbx_description
1 polymer ?
#
loop_
_entity_poly.entity_id
_entity_poly.type
_entity_poly.pdbx_seq_one_letter_code
_entity_poly.pdbx_strand_id
1 'polypeptide(L)'
;MTETETTTAVAQQKAADIATKPMSIKDTVLAQFKDTEAGLKAMAEKYRDVVYNVVESKGMADAKAARADLRDNGRRMLTRTEASVKADVNELKKVMGDEVERLVAIVKPVEDAIDAQIKAEETRKAEEKAKRDKEEADRVAAHRDNIDQLKAYVDKAEGQPVEVIEKAIAVLGDITFGPEWEEFAQEAEAACLATVQRLLAMVESEKTRIENARLQRELEEARAALAAKAPAQAPAPVEPPAAAPAADSKAFEVDPWDGPTADQIVQPAAEPVDPLAPARQRVSSWTAARSAPAPAPAVEAAPPTLKLGMIAERLGFSLTADFLKTLGFEPAATERAGKLFHEASWPLIKAALIRHIQGLPEQAAE
;
A
#
# COMPACT_ATOMS: atom_id res chain seq x y z
N MET A 1 32.35 -5.21 25.13
CA MET A 1 33.07 -6.40 25.62
C MET A 1 32.15 -7.62 25.77
N THR A 2 30.93 -7.60 25.22
CA THR A 2 29.93 -8.67 25.43
C THR A 2 29.75 -9.61 24.24
N GLU A 3 30.09 -9.22 23.00
CA GLU A 3 29.95 -10.10 21.81
C GLU A 3 31.13 -11.08 21.63
N THR A 4 32.31 -10.74 22.12
CA THR A 4 33.52 -11.57 22.02
C THR A 4 33.50 -12.75 22.99
N GLU A 5 32.80 -12.64 24.12
CA GLU A 5 32.68 -13.72 25.10
C GLU A 5 31.67 -14.77 24.65
N THR A 6 30.54 -14.37 24.05
CA THR A 6 29.51 -15.30 23.55
C THR A 6 30.02 -16.15 22.39
N THR A 7 30.79 -15.58 21.47
CA THR A 7 31.36 -16.30 20.33
C THR A 7 32.41 -17.33 20.76
N THR A 8 33.20 -16.99 21.79
CA THR A 8 34.26 -17.87 22.32
C THR A 8 33.67 -19.07 23.09
N ALA A 9 32.58 -18.86 23.83
CA ALA A 9 31.87 -19.93 24.55
C ALA A 9 31.22 -20.95 23.59
N VAL A 10 30.59 -20.47 22.51
CA VAL A 10 29.95 -21.34 21.49
C VAL A 10 31.00 -22.16 20.73
N ALA A 11 32.19 -21.59 20.48
CA ALA A 11 33.29 -22.28 19.82
C ALA A 11 33.95 -23.36 20.71
N GLN A 12 34.06 -23.11 22.02
CA GLN A 12 34.60 -24.09 22.97
C GLN A 12 33.65 -25.26 23.23
N GLN A 13 32.33 -25.04 23.24
CA GLN A 13 31.33 -26.12 23.30
C GLN A 13 31.38 -27.01 22.07
N LYS A 14 31.50 -26.43 20.88
CA LYS A 14 31.58 -27.19 19.61
C LYS A 14 32.86 -28.03 19.49
N ALA A 15 33.94 -27.65 20.17
CA ALA A 15 35.20 -28.40 20.18
C ALA A 15 35.20 -29.57 21.20
N ALA A 16 34.43 -29.46 22.28
CA ALA A 16 34.29 -30.54 23.27
C ALA A 16 33.44 -31.72 22.75
N ASP A 17 32.49 -31.47 21.86
CA ASP A 17 31.56 -32.49 21.33
C ASP A 17 32.18 -33.48 20.33
N ILE A 18 33.41 -33.25 19.85
CA ILE A 18 34.04 -34.05 18.79
C ILE A 18 34.92 -35.19 19.36
N ALA A 19 35.18 -35.21 20.67
CA ALA A 19 36.30 -35.97 21.23
C ALA A 19 36.02 -37.39 21.75
N THR A 20 34.78 -37.86 21.84
CA THR A 20 34.51 -39.28 22.19
C THR A 20 33.19 -39.70 21.57
N LYS A 21 33.21 -40.41 20.45
CA LYS A 21 32.00 -41.06 19.96
C LYS A 21 31.67 -42.20 20.93
N PRO A 22 30.62 -42.10 21.77
CA PRO A 22 30.29 -43.17 22.70
C PRO A 22 29.95 -44.42 21.88
N MET A 23 30.40 -45.59 22.33
CA MET A 23 30.01 -46.86 21.71
C MET A 23 28.49 -46.92 21.62
N SER A 24 27.97 -47.27 20.44
CA SER A 24 26.52 -47.42 20.27
C SER A 24 26.01 -48.47 21.24
N ILE A 25 24.77 -48.32 21.74
CA ILE A 25 24.08 -49.36 22.52
C ILE A 25 24.16 -50.70 21.78
N LYS A 26 24.04 -50.67 20.44
CA LYS A 26 24.21 -51.84 19.59
C LYS A 26 25.61 -52.47 19.70
N ASP A 27 26.66 -51.65 19.68
CA ASP A 27 28.05 -52.12 19.73
C ASP A 27 28.37 -52.71 21.11
N THR A 28 27.88 -52.07 22.17
CA THR A 28 28.02 -52.55 23.55
C THR A 28 27.31 -53.88 23.77
N VAL A 29 26.08 -54.02 23.28
CA VAL A 29 25.33 -55.29 23.35
C VAL A 29 26.03 -56.39 22.56
N LEU A 30 26.49 -56.11 21.33
CA LEU A 30 27.18 -57.10 20.51
C LEU A 30 28.53 -57.53 21.11
N ALA A 31 29.25 -56.63 21.79
CA ALA A 31 30.50 -56.96 22.46
C ALA A 31 30.32 -58.04 23.54
N GLN A 32 29.24 -57.99 24.31
CA GLN A 32 28.94 -58.98 25.36
C GLN A 32 28.81 -60.41 24.84
N PHE A 33 28.30 -60.59 23.62
CA PHE A 33 28.16 -61.91 23.00
C PHE A 33 29.43 -62.38 22.29
N LYS A 34 30.21 -61.45 21.70
CA LYS A 34 31.49 -61.78 21.03
C LYS A 34 32.48 -62.48 21.97
N ASP A 35 32.56 -62.02 23.23
CA ASP A 35 33.46 -62.61 24.22
C ASP A 35 33.06 -64.06 24.59
N THR A 36 31.78 -64.42 24.44
CA THR A 36 31.28 -65.77 24.70
C THR A 36 31.41 -66.73 23.51
N GLU A 37 31.54 -66.20 22.29
CA GLU A 37 31.58 -67.00 21.06
C GLU A 37 32.78 -67.97 21.03
N ALA A 38 33.96 -67.50 21.43
CA ALA A 38 35.18 -68.32 21.45
C ALA A 38 35.07 -69.51 22.41
N GLY A 39 34.52 -69.28 23.62
CA GLY A 39 34.30 -70.33 24.61
C GLY A 39 33.29 -71.38 24.17
N LEU A 40 32.20 -70.94 23.51
CA LEU A 40 31.19 -71.84 22.96
C LEU A 40 31.72 -72.69 21.81
N LYS A 41 32.54 -72.11 20.92
CA LYS A 41 33.22 -72.86 19.85
C LYS A 41 34.13 -73.94 20.42
N ALA A 42 34.95 -73.62 21.42
CA ALA A 42 35.83 -74.58 22.09
C ALA A 42 35.03 -75.71 22.77
N MET A 43 33.91 -75.37 23.42
CA MET A 43 33.00 -76.35 24.03
C MET A 43 32.36 -77.28 22.98
N ALA A 44 31.91 -76.72 21.84
CA ALA A 44 31.34 -77.53 20.76
C ALA A 44 32.40 -78.49 20.16
N GLU A 45 33.62 -78.01 19.96
CA GLU A 45 34.73 -78.80 19.43
C GLU A 45 35.07 -79.99 20.35
N LYS A 46 35.12 -79.73 21.67
CA LYS A 46 35.40 -80.76 22.70
C LYS A 46 34.50 -81.99 22.60
N TYR A 47 33.24 -81.82 22.18
CA TYR A 47 32.25 -82.89 22.11
C TYR A 47 31.91 -83.34 20.68
N ARG A 48 32.51 -82.75 19.64
CA ARG A 48 32.12 -82.96 18.23
C ARG A 48 32.33 -84.40 17.76
N ASP A 49 33.48 -84.99 18.06
CA ASP A 49 33.90 -86.29 17.52
C ASP A 49 33.94 -87.39 18.60
N VAL A 50 33.20 -87.21 19.70
CA VAL A 50 33.18 -88.17 20.80
C VAL A 50 32.08 -89.21 20.58
N VAL A 51 32.47 -90.45 20.31
CA VAL A 51 31.57 -91.60 20.23
C VAL A 51 31.43 -92.23 21.61
N TYR A 52 30.27 -92.05 22.25
CA TYR A 52 29.98 -92.62 23.57
C TYR A 52 29.43 -94.04 23.46
N ASN A 53 29.98 -94.98 24.24
CA ASN A 53 29.41 -96.33 24.39
C ASN A 53 28.17 -96.29 25.30
N VAL A 54 27.02 -95.92 24.73
CA VAL A 54 25.75 -95.76 25.46
C VAL A 54 25.12 -97.06 25.94
N VAL A 55 25.67 -98.22 25.55
CA VAL A 55 25.22 -99.54 26.03
C VAL A 55 25.73 -99.79 27.45
N GLU A 56 26.91 -99.28 27.79
CA GLU A 56 27.46 -99.36 29.13
C GLU A 56 26.96 -98.20 30.01
N SER A 57 26.67 -98.50 31.29
CA SER A 57 26.17 -97.51 32.26
C SER A 57 27.09 -96.30 32.41
N LYS A 58 28.42 -96.50 32.36
CA LYS A 58 29.42 -95.43 32.41
C LYS A 58 29.38 -94.55 31.17
N GLY A 59 29.41 -95.13 29.96
CA GLY A 59 29.35 -94.36 28.72
C GLY A 59 28.03 -93.60 28.55
N MET A 60 26.92 -94.13 29.07
CA MET A 60 25.65 -93.41 29.12
C MET A 60 25.66 -92.24 30.13
N ALA A 61 26.35 -92.38 31.27
CA ALA A 61 26.52 -91.28 32.22
C ALA A 61 27.35 -90.14 31.61
N ASP A 62 28.46 -90.47 30.94
CA ASP A 62 29.35 -89.50 30.30
C ASP A 62 28.64 -88.75 29.15
N ALA A 63 27.85 -89.46 28.33
CA ALA A 63 27.03 -88.84 27.28
C ALA A 63 25.96 -87.89 27.85
N LYS A 64 25.34 -88.23 28.99
CA LYS A 64 24.36 -87.35 29.67
C LYS A 64 25.04 -86.11 30.23
N ALA A 65 26.24 -86.23 30.78
CA ALA A 65 27.02 -85.11 31.29
C ALA A 65 27.43 -84.15 30.17
N ALA A 66 27.95 -84.67 29.05
CA ALA A 66 28.29 -83.87 27.87
C ALA A 66 27.08 -83.13 27.29
N ARG A 67 25.92 -83.81 27.19
CA ARG A 67 24.67 -83.16 26.76
C ARG A 67 24.20 -82.08 27.74
N ALA A 68 24.31 -82.33 29.04
CA ALA A 68 23.92 -81.36 30.06
C ALA A 68 24.80 -80.11 29.97
N ASP A 69 26.11 -80.26 29.80
CA ASP A 69 27.07 -79.17 29.66
C ASP A 69 26.75 -78.29 28.43
N LEU A 70 26.61 -78.89 27.24
CA LEU A 70 26.22 -78.17 26.01
C LEU A 70 24.86 -77.48 26.13
N ARG A 71 23.90 -78.10 26.83
CA ARG A 71 22.56 -77.56 26.99
C ARG A 71 22.54 -76.40 27.98
N ASP A 72 23.15 -76.57 29.14
CA ASP A 72 22.99 -75.68 30.29
C ASP A 72 24.03 -74.55 30.25
N ASN A 73 25.30 -74.86 29.96
CA ASN A 73 26.38 -73.86 29.86
C ASN A 73 26.54 -73.28 28.45
N GLY A 74 26.06 -73.99 27.42
CA GLY A 74 26.01 -73.49 26.05
C GLY A 74 24.72 -72.73 25.76
N ARG A 75 23.69 -73.48 25.36
CA ARG A 75 22.45 -72.91 24.81
C ARG A 75 21.65 -72.10 25.83
N ARG A 76 21.33 -72.68 27.00
CA ARG A 76 20.45 -72.02 28.00
C ARG A 76 21.10 -70.79 28.62
N MET A 77 22.43 -70.80 28.79
CA MET A 77 23.17 -69.62 29.23
C MET A 77 22.94 -68.44 28.28
N LEU A 78 23.13 -68.65 26.96
CA LEU A 78 22.89 -67.59 25.97
C LEU A 78 21.44 -67.09 25.96
N THR A 79 20.45 -67.99 25.99
CA THR A 79 19.03 -67.59 26.01
C THR A 79 18.69 -66.77 27.27
N ARG A 80 19.28 -67.11 28.42
CA ARG A 80 19.10 -66.32 29.65
C ARG A 80 19.77 -64.95 29.54
N THR A 81 20.98 -64.88 28.98
CA THR A 81 21.70 -63.62 28.77
C THR A 81 20.95 -62.72 27.79
N GLU A 82 20.44 -63.26 26.69
CA GLU A 82 19.59 -62.53 25.73
C GLU A 82 18.35 -61.94 26.42
N ALA A 83 17.64 -62.74 27.21
CA ALA A 83 16.46 -62.28 27.94
C ALA A 83 16.80 -61.15 28.93
N SER A 84 17.94 -61.25 29.63
CA SER A 84 18.42 -60.21 30.55
C SER A 84 18.75 -58.91 29.82
N VAL A 85 19.55 -58.99 28.73
CA VAL A 85 19.93 -57.80 27.95
C VAL A 85 18.69 -57.12 27.36
N LYS A 86 17.69 -57.88 26.92
CA LYS A 86 16.42 -57.33 26.43
C LYS A 86 15.66 -56.59 27.53
N ALA A 87 15.68 -57.09 28.77
CA ALA A 87 15.08 -56.39 29.91
C ALA A 87 15.80 -55.07 30.18
N ASP A 88 17.14 -55.07 30.19
CA ASP A 88 17.95 -53.87 30.42
C ASP A 88 17.72 -52.79 29.34
N VAL A 89 17.63 -53.20 28.07
CA VAL A 89 17.34 -52.28 26.95
C VAL A 89 15.94 -51.68 27.08
N ASN A 90 14.95 -52.45 27.53
CA ASN A 90 13.61 -51.94 27.76
C ASN A 90 13.57 -50.94 28.93
N GLU A 91 14.32 -51.21 30.01
CA GLU A 91 14.46 -50.26 31.12
C GLU A 91 15.16 -48.98 30.67
N LEU A 92 16.25 -49.09 29.89
CA LEU A 92 16.94 -47.92 29.33
C LEU A 92 16.01 -47.07 28.45
N LYS A 93 15.16 -47.70 27.64
CA LYS A 93 14.15 -47.00 26.83
C LYS A 93 13.21 -46.19 27.71
N LYS A 94 12.78 -46.76 28.84
CA LYS A 94 11.88 -46.10 29.79
C LYS A 94 12.58 -44.93 30.48
N VAL A 95 13.75 -45.14 31.06
CA VAL A 95 14.55 -44.10 31.73
C VAL A 95 14.85 -42.93 30.78
N MET A 96 15.19 -43.21 29.53
CA MET A 96 15.40 -42.18 28.52
C MET A 96 14.13 -41.37 28.24
N GLY A 97 12.97 -42.04 28.15
CA GLY A 97 11.69 -41.36 27.97
C GLY A 97 11.35 -40.45 29.15
N ASP A 98 11.47 -40.97 30.37
CA ASP A 98 11.19 -40.23 31.61
C ASP A 98 12.12 -39.01 31.77
N GLU A 99 13.41 -39.14 31.41
CA GLU A 99 14.36 -38.02 31.47
C GLU A 99 14.06 -36.96 30.40
N VAL A 100 13.67 -37.36 29.19
CA VAL A 100 13.21 -36.39 28.16
C VAL A 100 11.98 -35.63 28.65
N GLU A 101 11.00 -36.32 29.24
CA GLU A 101 9.80 -35.69 29.79
C GLU A 101 10.17 -34.69 30.89
N ARG A 102 11.07 -35.07 31.81
CA ARG A 102 11.58 -34.18 32.86
C ARG A 102 12.27 -32.94 32.29
N LEU A 103 13.13 -33.10 31.29
CA LEU A 103 13.85 -31.99 30.66
C LEU A 103 12.89 -31.05 29.91
N VAL A 104 11.89 -31.59 29.21
CA VAL A 104 10.83 -30.80 28.58
C VAL A 104 10.03 -30.03 29.61
N ALA A 105 9.71 -30.64 30.76
CA ALA A 105 8.96 -29.99 31.83
C ALA A 105 9.70 -28.80 32.47
N ILE A 106 11.03 -28.70 32.33
CA ILE A 106 11.81 -27.53 32.77
C ILE A 106 11.66 -26.37 31.79
N VAL A 107 11.75 -26.65 30.49
CA VAL A 107 11.80 -25.60 29.45
C VAL A 107 10.40 -25.09 29.10
N LYS A 108 9.43 -26.00 29.00
CA LYS A 108 8.08 -25.70 28.52
C LYS A 108 7.37 -24.56 29.26
N PRO A 109 7.35 -24.49 30.61
CA PRO A 109 6.67 -23.39 31.30
C PRO A 109 7.29 -22.01 31.01
N VAL A 110 8.60 -21.97 30.75
CA VAL A 110 9.30 -20.73 30.40
C VAL A 110 8.95 -20.31 28.99
N GLU A 111 8.93 -21.25 28.04
CA GLU A 111 8.47 -21.02 26.67
C GLU A 111 7.02 -20.51 26.63
N ASP A 112 6.11 -21.19 27.33
CA ASP A 112 4.70 -20.81 27.42
C ASP A 112 4.52 -19.40 28.02
N ALA A 113 5.33 -19.05 29.04
CA ALA A 113 5.30 -17.71 29.65
C ALA A 113 5.82 -16.62 28.70
N ILE A 114 6.82 -16.91 27.87
CA ILE A 114 7.33 -15.99 26.84
C ILE A 114 6.30 -15.80 25.73
N ASP A 115 5.70 -16.89 25.23
CA ASP A 115 4.64 -16.83 24.22
C ASP A 115 3.44 -16.01 24.72
N ALA A 116 3.04 -16.19 25.98
CA ALA A 116 1.98 -15.39 26.59
C ALA A 116 2.31 -13.88 26.65
N GLN A 117 3.56 -13.52 26.96
CA GLN A 117 4.01 -12.12 26.94
C GLN A 117 4.00 -11.52 25.53
N ILE A 118 4.46 -12.29 24.54
CA ILE A 118 4.45 -11.86 23.13
C ILE A 118 3.01 -11.58 22.68
N LYS A 119 2.10 -12.54 22.89
CA LYS A 119 0.69 -12.41 22.50
C LYS A 119 0.01 -11.23 23.19
N ALA A 120 0.28 -11.00 24.47
CA ALA A 120 -0.26 -9.87 25.21
C ALA A 120 0.19 -8.53 24.60
N GLU A 121 1.47 -8.40 24.26
CA GLU A 121 2.01 -7.17 23.68
C GLU A 121 1.56 -6.94 22.23
N GLU A 122 1.46 -8.01 21.43
CA GLU A 122 0.90 -7.95 20.08
C GLU A 122 -0.57 -7.50 20.11
N THR A 123 -1.35 -8.04 21.06
CA THR A 123 -2.75 -7.64 21.26
C THR A 123 -2.85 -6.17 21.64
N ARG A 124 -2.04 -5.71 22.62
CA ARG A 124 -2.01 -4.30 23.04
C ARG A 124 -1.66 -3.36 21.88
N LYS A 125 -0.65 -3.70 21.08
CA LYS A 125 -0.25 -2.92 19.90
C LYS A 125 -1.33 -2.91 18.81
N ALA A 126 -2.00 -4.04 18.59
CA ALA A 126 -3.09 -4.13 17.62
C ALA A 126 -4.29 -3.27 18.05
N GLU A 127 -4.67 -3.29 19.33
CA GLU A 127 -5.75 -2.45 19.87
C GLU A 127 -5.42 -0.96 19.82
N GLU A 128 -4.19 -0.58 20.18
CA GLU A 128 -3.72 0.81 20.09
C GLU A 128 -3.71 1.32 18.65
N LYS A 129 -3.22 0.49 17.70
CA LYS A 129 -3.26 0.82 16.28
C LYS A 129 -4.71 0.94 15.79
N ALA A 130 -5.58 -0.02 16.11
CA ALA A 130 -6.97 0.02 15.71
C ALA A 130 -7.70 1.27 16.25
N LYS A 131 -7.38 1.70 17.47
CA LYS A 131 -7.91 2.93 18.04
C LYS A 131 -7.39 4.17 17.29
N ARG A 132 -6.08 4.27 17.03
CA ARG A 132 -5.50 5.39 16.27
C ARG A 132 -6.03 5.45 14.84
N ASP A 133 -6.11 4.30 14.17
CA ASP A 133 -6.64 4.19 12.81
C ASP A 133 -8.12 4.61 12.76
N LYS A 134 -8.91 4.29 13.81
CA LYS A 134 -10.29 4.74 13.94
C LYS A 134 -10.37 6.25 14.19
N GLU A 135 -9.58 6.80 15.10
CA GLU A 135 -9.53 8.24 15.37
C GLU A 135 -9.11 9.04 14.13
N GLU A 136 -8.14 8.53 13.37
CA GLU A 136 -7.72 9.12 12.10
C GLU A 136 -8.79 8.95 11.01
N ALA A 137 -9.44 7.80 10.92
CA ALA A 137 -10.55 7.60 9.99
C ALA A 137 -11.74 8.54 10.31
N ASP A 138 -12.07 8.71 11.59
CA ASP A 138 -13.12 9.63 12.05
C ASP A 138 -12.73 11.09 11.75
N ARG A 139 -11.45 11.48 11.97
CA ARG A 139 -10.91 12.80 11.60
C ARG A 139 -11.05 13.06 10.10
N VAL A 140 -10.55 12.13 9.28
CA VAL A 140 -10.60 12.23 7.81
C VAL A 140 -12.04 12.23 7.30
N ALA A 141 -12.93 11.42 7.88
CA ALA A 141 -14.34 11.39 7.53
C ALA A 141 -15.02 12.73 7.82
N ALA A 142 -14.77 13.34 8.99
CA ALA A 142 -15.33 14.65 9.33
C ALA A 142 -14.92 15.74 8.33
N HIS A 143 -13.64 15.78 7.92
CA HIS A 143 -13.20 16.75 6.90
C HIS A 143 -13.82 16.47 5.53
N ARG A 144 -13.91 15.19 5.12
CA ARG A 144 -14.57 14.80 3.86
C ARG A 144 -16.04 15.16 3.83
N ASP A 145 -16.76 14.90 4.92
CA ASP A 145 -18.17 15.24 5.06
C ASP A 145 -18.38 16.77 4.94
N ASN A 146 -17.49 17.57 5.54
CA ASN A 146 -17.54 19.03 5.39
C ASN A 146 -17.29 19.47 3.94
N ILE A 147 -16.31 18.85 3.25
CA ILE A 147 -16.04 19.12 1.83
C ILE A 147 -17.25 18.76 0.97
N ASP A 148 -17.90 17.63 1.23
CA ASP A 148 -19.07 17.20 0.49
C ASP A 148 -20.29 18.08 0.78
N GLN A 149 -20.42 18.61 2.00
CA GLN A 149 -21.41 19.65 2.29
C GLN A 149 -21.19 20.92 1.47
N LEU A 150 -19.94 21.36 1.26
CA LEU A 150 -19.64 22.49 0.38
C LEU A 150 -20.11 22.20 -1.05
N LYS A 151 -19.79 21.02 -1.58
CA LYS A 151 -20.22 20.61 -2.93
C LYS A 151 -21.74 20.54 -3.08
N ALA A 152 -22.45 20.06 -2.05
CA ALA A 152 -23.91 19.90 -2.06
C ALA A 152 -24.69 21.22 -2.13
N TYR A 153 -24.06 22.39 -1.94
CA TYR A 153 -24.72 23.68 -2.18
C TYR A 153 -25.19 23.85 -3.62
N VAL A 154 -24.47 23.26 -4.59
CA VAL A 154 -24.86 23.29 -6.00
C VAL A 154 -26.19 22.57 -6.20
N ASP A 155 -26.35 21.38 -5.64
CA ASP A 155 -27.57 20.60 -5.80
C ASP A 155 -28.76 21.29 -5.10
N LYS A 156 -28.52 21.92 -3.95
CA LYS A 156 -29.54 22.69 -3.22
C LYS A 156 -29.94 23.99 -3.93
N ALA A 157 -29.07 24.55 -4.76
CA ALA A 157 -29.35 25.77 -5.51
C ALA A 157 -30.22 25.52 -6.74
N GLU A 158 -30.35 24.27 -7.20
CA GLU A 158 -31.17 23.95 -8.36
C GLU A 158 -32.64 24.32 -8.12
N GLY A 159 -33.21 25.11 -9.02
CA GLY A 159 -34.60 25.58 -8.93
C GLY A 159 -34.87 26.67 -7.88
N GLN A 160 -33.85 27.16 -7.17
CA GLN A 160 -34.00 28.27 -6.22
C GLN A 160 -34.05 29.63 -6.94
N PRO A 161 -34.69 30.66 -6.34
CA PRO A 161 -34.63 32.03 -6.85
C PRO A 161 -33.21 32.58 -6.87
N VAL A 162 -32.91 33.47 -7.83
CA VAL A 162 -31.57 34.05 -8.02
C VAL A 162 -31.04 34.71 -6.75
N GLU A 163 -31.90 35.40 -6.01
CA GLU A 163 -31.54 36.12 -4.78
C GLU A 163 -31.12 35.16 -3.65
N VAL A 164 -31.65 33.94 -3.65
CA VAL A 164 -31.28 32.89 -2.69
C VAL A 164 -29.91 32.32 -3.04
N ILE A 165 -29.66 32.10 -4.33
CA ILE A 165 -28.37 31.59 -4.83
C ILE A 165 -27.26 32.64 -4.60
N GLU A 166 -27.54 33.92 -4.82
CA GLU A 166 -26.58 35.01 -4.55
C GLU A 166 -26.21 35.11 -3.08
N LYS A 167 -27.18 34.93 -2.16
CA LYS A 167 -26.89 34.85 -0.72
C LYS A 167 -26.02 33.65 -0.37
N ALA A 168 -26.28 32.49 -0.95
CA ALA A 168 -25.45 31.31 -0.74
C ALA A 168 -24.00 31.51 -1.24
N ILE A 169 -23.82 32.16 -2.40
CA ILE A 169 -22.50 32.53 -2.92
C ILE A 169 -21.77 33.48 -1.97
N ALA A 170 -22.45 34.49 -1.43
CA ALA A 170 -21.85 35.41 -0.46
C ALA A 170 -21.35 34.67 0.79
N VAL A 171 -22.18 33.78 1.34
CA VAL A 171 -21.82 32.95 2.51
C VAL A 171 -20.62 32.05 2.21
N LEU A 172 -20.62 31.36 1.07
CA LEU A 172 -19.49 30.49 0.69
C LEU A 172 -18.20 31.28 0.44
N GLY A 173 -18.30 32.49 -0.14
CA GLY A 173 -17.17 33.38 -0.37
C GLY A 173 -16.57 33.97 0.91
N ASP A 174 -17.31 33.96 2.02
CA ASP A 174 -16.85 34.37 3.36
C ASP A 174 -16.09 33.26 4.10
N ILE A 175 -16.19 32.01 3.65
CA ILE A 175 -15.50 30.87 4.28
C ILE A 175 -13.99 31.01 4.05
N THR A 176 -13.22 30.80 5.11
CA THR A 176 -11.76 30.74 5.07
C THR A 176 -11.30 29.33 5.42
N PHE A 177 -10.23 28.87 4.77
CA PHE A 177 -9.67 27.53 4.95
C PHE A 177 -8.33 27.67 5.65
N GLY A 178 -8.36 27.72 6.97
CA GLY A 178 -7.18 27.89 7.81
C GLY A 178 -6.60 26.57 8.34
N PRO A 179 -5.72 26.65 9.36
CA PRO A 179 -5.07 25.50 9.99
C PRO A 179 -6.03 24.43 10.51
N GLU A 180 -7.28 24.81 10.82
CA GLU A 180 -8.34 23.91 11.27
C GLU A 180 -8.75 22.85 10.25
N TRP A 181 -8.39 23.03 8.97
CA TRP A 181 -8.62 22.04 7.91
C TRP A 181 -7.43 21.11 7.68
N GLU A 182 -6.31 21.30 8.38
CA GLU A 182 -5.12 20.45 8.31
C GLU A 182 -4.69 20.18 6.85
N GLU A 183 -4.43 18.92 6.47
CA GLU A 183 -4.11 18.53 5.09
C GLU A 183 -5.26 18.73 4.08
N PHE A 184 -6.50 18.91 4.55
CA PHE A 184 -7.69 19.08 3.72
C PHE A 184 -7.95 20.53 3.31
N ALA A 185 -7.18 21.51 3.81
CA ALA A 185 -7.40 22.93 3.52
C ALA A 185 -7.42 23.23 2.02
N GLN A 186 -6.44 22.70 1.27
CA GLN A 186 -6.35 22.90 -0.18
C GLN A 186 -7.51 22.24 -0.94
N GLU A 187 -7.94 21.05 -0.49
CA GLU A 187 -9.06 20.33 -1.11
C GLU A 187 -10.38 21.04 -0.83
N ALA A 188 -10.59 21.52 0.39
CA ALA A 188 -11.77 22.26 0.80
C ALA A 188 -11.87 23.61 0.09
N GLU A 189 -10.76 24.35 -0.04
CA GLU A 189 -10.70 25.59 -0.81
C GLU A 189 -11.02 25.32 -2.29
N ALA A 190 -10.43 24.27 -2.88
CA ALA A 190 -10.72 23.89 -4.26
C ALA A 190 -12.19 23.50 -4.47
N ALA A 191 -12.79 22.77 -3.53
CA ALA A 191 -14.20 22.38 -3.57
C ALA A 191 -15.13 23.60 -3.42
N CYS A 192 -14.82 24.51 -2.50
CA CYS A 192 -15.56 25.76 -2.33
C CYS A 192 -15.50 26.63 -3.58
N LEU A 193 -14.30 26.83 -4.13
CA LEU A 193 -14.08 27.59 -5.35
C LEU A 193 -14.91 27.03 -6.52
N ALA A 194 -14.83 25.72 -6.75
CA ALA A 194 -15.58 25.05 -7.80
C ALA A 194 -17.09 25.18 -7.61
N THR A 195 -17.56 25.07 -6.36
CA THR A 195 -18.97 25.26 -5.99
C THR A 195 -19.43 26.67 -6.29
N VAL A 196 -18.70 27.68 -5.84
CA VAL A 196 -19.04 29.09 -6.06
C VAL A 196 -19.03 29.43 -7.55
N GLN A 197 -18.04 28.96 -8.32
CA GLN A 197 -18.00 29.16 -9.76
C GLN A 197 -19.24 28.57 -10.46
N ARG A 198 -19.68 27.38 -10.04
CA ARG A 198 -20.88 26.75 -10.59
C ARG A 198 -22.16 27.51 -10.22
N LEU A 199 -22.27 28.00 -8.99
CA LEU A 199 -23.40 28.83 -8.56
C LEU A 199 -23.44 30.17 -9.31
N LEU A 200 -22.28 30.81 -9.53
CA LEU A 200 -22.17 32.02 -10.35
C LEU A 200 -22.66 31.78 -11.78
N ALA A 201 -22.28 30.65 -12.39
CA ALA A 201 -22.75 30.26 -13.72
C ALA A 201 -24.27 30.03 -13.75
N MET A 202 -24.84 29.42 -12.69
CA MET A 202 -26.30 29.27 -12.56
C MET A 202 -27.01 30.63 -12.50
N VAL A 203 -26.52 31.56 -11.67
CA VAL A 203 -27.06 32.92 -11.56
C VAL A 203 -27.03 33.64 -12.92
N GLU A 204 -25.90 33.58 -13.63
CA GLU A 204 -25.74 34.22 -14.93
C GLU A 204 -26.71 33.63 -15.97
N SER A 205 -26.84 32.30 -16.00
CA SER A 205 -27.77 31.61 -16.89
C SER A 205 -29.23 31.98 -16.61
N GLU A 206 -29.59 32.11 -15.33
CA GLU A 206 -30.94 32.43 -14.90
C GLU A 206 -31.29 33.90 -15.18
N LYS A 207 -30.36 34.84 -14.92
CA LYS A 207 -30.51 36.24 -15.30
C LYS A 207 -30.68 36.40 -16.81
N THR A 208 -29.86 35.69 -17.60
CA THR A 208 -29.96 35.68 -19.07
C THR A 208 -31.31 35.15 -19.52
N ARG A 209 -31.83 34.09 -18.88
CA ARG A 209 -33.16 33.54 -19.17
C ARG A 209 -34.27 34.56 -18.88
N ILE A 210 -34.21 35.25 -17.75
CA ILE A 210 -35.17 36.28 -17.35
C ILE A 210 -35.15 37.46 -18.34
N GLU A 211 -33.97 37.96 -18.70
CA GLU A 211 -33.83 39.09 -19.63
C GLU A 211 -34.29 38.71 -21.05
N ASN A 212 -33.92 37.53 -21.54
CA ASN A 212 -34.40 37.02 -22.82
C ASN A 212 -35.94 36.92 -22.86
N ALA A 213 -36.56 36.46 -21.77
CA ALA A 213 -38.02 36.39 -21.66
C ALA A 213 -38.66 37.79 -21.64
N ARG A 214 -38.01 38.78 -21.03
CA ARG A 214 -38.46 40.19 -21.05
C ARG A 214 -38.38 40.78 -22.46
N LEU A 215 -37.25 40.62 -23.13
CA LEU A 215 -37.04 41.09 -24.51
C LEU A 215 -38.01 40.42 -25.49
N GLN A 216 -38.30 39.12 -25.31
CA GLN A 216 -39.30 38.41 -26.11
C GLN A 216 -40.70 39.04 -25.95
N ARG A 217 -41.12 39.35 -24.72
CA ARG A 217 -42.40 40.03 -24.47
C ARG A 217 -42.43 41.43 -25.11
N GLU A 218 -41.37 42.21 -24.98
CA GLU A 218 -41.29 43.54 -25.59
C GLU A 218 -41.33 43.48 -27.13
N LEU A 219 -40.64 42.51 -27.74
CA LEU A 219 -40.69 42.27 -29.18
C LEU A 219 -42.09 41.83 -29.64
N GLU A 220 -42.77 40.98 -28.87
CA GLU A 220 -44.15 40.57 -29.14
C GLU A 220 -45.11 41.76 -29.05
N GLU A 221 -44.99 42.60 -28.03
CA GLU A 221 -45.77 43.83 -27.88
C GLU A 221 -45.50 44.83 -29.01
N ALA A 222 -44.24 45.04 -29.39
CA ALA A 222 -43.86 45.91 -30.50
C ALA A 222 -44.41 45.39 -31.84
N ARG A 223 -44.32 44.07 -32.08
CA ARG A 223 -44.94 43.42 -33.26
C ARG A 223 -46.45 43.58 -33.27
N ALA A 224 -47.12 43.40 -32.13
CA ALA A 224 -48.56 43.59 -32.01
C ALA A 224 -48.96 45.06 -32.26
N ALA A 225 -48.18 46.03 -31.74
CA ALA A 225 -48.41 47.45 -31.97
C ALA A 225 -48.18 47.85 -33.44
N LEU A 226 -47.16 47.29 -34.10
CA LEU A 226 -46.92 47.46 -35.55
C LEU A 226 -48.05 46.83 -36.37
N ALA A 227 -48.54 45.65 -36.01
CA ALA A 227 -49.68 45.01 -36.66
C ALA A 227 -50.99 45.81 -36.47
N ALA A 228 -51.18 46.46 -35.32
CA ALA A 228 -52.33 47.33 -35.05
C ALA A 228 -52.23 48.69 -35.76
N LYS A 229 -51.01 49.20 -36.01
CA LYS A 229 -50.76 50.46 -36.74
C LYS A 229 -50.66 50.27 -38.25
N ALA A 230 -50.48 49.03 -38.73
CA ALA A 230 -50.60 48.76 -40.16
C ALA A 230 -52.02 49.13 -40.59
N PRO A 231 -52.19 50.06 -41.56
CA PRO A 231 -53.51 50.24 -42.16
C PRO A 231 -53.95 48.88 -42.68
N ALA A 232 -55.25 48.58 -42.55
CA ALA A 232 -55.88 47.45 -43.23
C ALA A 232 -55.69 47.63 -44.75
N GLN A 233 -54.50 47.30 -45.27
CA GLN A 233 -54.28 47.05 -46.67
C GLN A 233 -55.00 45.73 -46.95
N ALA A 234 -56.27 45.86 -47.28
CA ALA A 234 -56.96 44.87 -48.08
C ALA A 234 -56.02 44.50 -49.26
N PRO A 235 -55.87 43.21 -49.59
CA PRO A 235 -54.99 42.80 -50.67
C PRO A 235 -55.60 43.30 -52.00
N ALA A 236 -55.12 44.42 -52.49
CA ALA A 236 -55.28 44.81 -53.88
C ALA A 236 -54.28 44.00 -54.71
N PRO A 237 -54.71 43.23 -55.74
CA PRO A 237 -53.79 42.49 -56.59
C PRO A 237 -52.87 43.44 -57.35
N VAL A 238 -51.56 43.35 -57.12
CA VAL A 238 -50.57 44.11 -57.89
C VAL A 238 -49.97 43.18 -58.94
N GLU A 239 -50.42 43.34 -60.19
CA GLU A 239 -49.71 42.86 -61.37
C GLU A 239 -48.34 43.57 -61.50
N PRO A 240 -47.30 42.89 -62.02
CA PRO A 240 -45.96 43.46 -62.14
C PRO A 240 -45.80 44.28 -63.44
N PRO A 241 -45.06 45.41 -63.40
CA PRO A 241 -44.39 45.90 -64.59
C PRO A 241 -42.86 45.98 -64.42
N ALA A 242 -42.20 45.24 -65.30
CA ALA A 242 -41.05 45.60 -66.14
C ALA A 242 -39.99 46.63 -65.63
N ALA A 243 -38.77 46.11 -65.47
CA ALA A 243 -37.47 46.57 -65.96
C ALA A 243 -37.13 48.09 -66.10
N ALA A 244 -36.19 48.54 -65.24
CA ALA A 244 -34.91 49.25 -65.50
C ALA A 244 -34.94 50.65 -66.19
N PRO A 245 -34.05 51.63 -65.83
CA PRO A 245 -32.59 51.45 -65.85
C PRO A 245 -31.79 52.12 -64.71
N ALA A 246 -30.49 51.78 -64.69
CA ALA A 246 -29.45 52.28 -63.81
C ALA A 246 -29.35 53.82 -63.82
N ALA A 247 -29.14 54.40 -62.63
CA ALA A 247 -28.77 55.79 -62.44
C ALA A 247 -27.58 55.86 -61.47
N ASP A 248 -26.46 56.32 -62.01
CA ASP A 248 -25.34 57.04 -61.39
C ASP A 248 -24.97 56.72 -59.93
N SER A 249 -24.01 55.81 -59.77
CA SER A 249 -23.12 55.78 -58.61
C SER A 249 -22.15 56.97 -58.67
N LYS A 250 -22.57 58.14 -58.22
CA LYS A 250 -21.62 59.12 -57.68
C LYS A 250 -21.21 58.65 -56.30
N ALA A 251 -19.93 58.33 -56.14
CA ALA A 251 -19.29 58.20 -54.85
C ALA A 251 -19.58 59.47 -54.05
N PHE A 252 -20.33 59.33 -52.96
CA PHE A 252 -20.42 60.35 -51.94
C PHE A 252 -19.07 60.37 -51.24
N GLU A 253 -18.27 61.36 -51.56
CA GLU A 253 -17.07 61.72 -50.83
C GLU A 253 -17.52 62.14 -49.43
N VAL A 254 -17.21 61.29 -48.45
CA VAL A 254 -17.52 61.53 -47.04
C VAL A 254 -16.50 62.54 -46.55
N ASP A 255 -16.94 63.79 -46.35
CA ASP A 255 -16.21 64.75 -45.52
C ASP A 255 -15.86 64.06 -44.18
N PRO A 256 -14.63 64.21 -43.65
CA PRO A 256 -14.28 63.65 -42.35
C PRO A 256 -15.24 64.19 -41.29
N TRP A 257 -16.14 63.32 -40.84
CA TRP A 257 -16.97 63.57 -39.67
C TRP A 257 -16.01 63.64 -38.47
N ASP A 258 -15.75 64.86 -37.97
CA ASP A 258 -15.27 65.08 -36.61
C ASP A 258 -16.39 64.65 -35.65
N GLY A 259 -16.49 63.34 -35.48
CA GLY A 259 -17.35 62.76 -34.47
C GLY A 259 -16.81 63.11 -33.09
N PRO A 260 -17.67 63.21 -32.08
CA PRO A 260 -17.18 63.31 -30.72
C PRO A 260 -16.23 62.13 -30.49
N THR A 261 -14.99 62.45 -30.14
CA THR A 261 -13.99 61.50 -29.69
C THR A 261 -14.62 60.61 -28.61
N ALA A 262 -14.25 59.33 -28.61
CA ALA A 262 -14.74 58.28 -27.72
C ALA A 262 -14.44 58.51 -26.21
N ASP A 263 -14.22 59.75 -25.79
CA ASP A 263 -14.03 60.20 -24.41
C ASP A 263 -15.24 60.95 -23.83
N GLN A 264 -16.36 61.08 -24.56
CA GLN A 264 -17.52 61.87 -24.07
C GLN A 264 -18.90 61.21 -24.21
N ILE A 265 -18.97 59.89 -24.03
CA ILE A 265 -20.21 59.23 -23.57
C ILE A 265 -19.89 58.48 -22.27
N VAL A 266 -19.64 59.25 -21.21
CA VAL A 266 -19.80 58.77 -19.84
C VAL A 266 -21.01 59.50 -19.27
N GLN A 267 -22.19 58.93 -19.49
CA GLN A 267 -23.23 59.10 -18.48
C GLN A 267 -22.75 58.28 -17.27
N PRO A 268 -22.61 58.87 -16.07
CA PRO A 268 -22.53 58.07 -14.86
C PRO A 268 -23.91 57.46 -14.64
N ALA A 269 -24.20 56.35 -15.33
CA ALA A 269 -25.17 55.41 -14.84
C ALA A 269 -24.65 55.00 -13.46
N ALA A 270 -25.37 55.40 -12.41
CA ALA A 270 -25.09 54.95 -11.05
C ALA A 270 -24.88 53.44 -11.11
N GLU A 271 -23.66 53.00 -10.83
CA GLU A 271 -23.29 51.59 -10.90
C GLU A 271 -24.32 50.81 -10.08
N PRO A 272 -25.05 49.84 -10.67
CA PRO A 272 -25.72 48.88 -9.83
C PRO A 272 -24.60 48.24 -9.01
N VAL A 273 -24.59 48.53 -7.71
CA VAL A 273 -23.64 47.94 -6.77
C VAL A 273 -23.87 46.45 -6.89
N ASP A 274 -23.02 45.75 -7.66
CA ASP A 274 -23.13 44.31 -7.84
C ASP A 274 -22.90 43.71 -6.44
N PRO A 275 -23.95 43.22 -5.78
CA PRO A 275 -23.83 42.75 -4.39
C PRO A 275 -22.89 41.56 -4.31
N LEU A 276 -22.57 40.93 -5.45
CA LEU A 276 -21.69 39.78 -5.58
C LEU A 276 -20.26 40.14 -5.99
N ALA A 277 -19.97 41.41 -6.34
CA ALA A 277 -18.62 41.87 -6.66
C ALA A 277 -17.55 41.44 -5.61
N PRO A 278 -17.76 41.59 -4.28
CA PRO A 278 -16.77 41.15 -3.30
C PRO A 278 -16.60 39.62 -3.26
N ALA A 279 -17.64 38.84 -3.57
CA ALA A 279 -17.53 37.38 -3.67
C ALA A 279 -16.76 36.99 -4.95
N ARG A 280 -17.07 37.62 -6.10
CA ARG A 280 -16.36 37.43 -7.37
C ARG A 280 -14.87 37.79 -7.26
N GLN A 281 -14.53 38.86 -6.55
CA GLN A 281 -13.14 39.28 -6.32
C GLN A 281 -12.36 38.30 -5.43
N ARG A 282 -13.03 37.64 -4.47
CA ARG A 282 -12.41 36.60 -3.63
C ARG A 282 -12.24 35.28 -4.37
N VAL A 283 -13.23 34.90 -5.17
CA VAL A 283 -13.12 33.75 -6.09
C VAL A 283 -11.97 33.96 -7.06
N SER A 284 -11.81 35.17 -7.60
CA SER A 284 -10.70 35.49 -8.50
C SER A 284 -9.35 35.53 -7.76
N SER A 285 -9.28 35.99 -6.51
CA SER A 285 -8.06 35.93 -5.72
C SER A 285 -7.65 34.49 -5.38
N TRP A 286 -8.58 33.61 -5.01
CA TRP A 286 -8.34 32.17 -4.85
C TRP A 286 -7.85 31.52 -6.14
N THR A 287 -8.49 31.85 -7.27
CA THR A 287 -8.09 31.32 -8.59
C THR A 287 -6.70 31.79 -8.99
N ALA A 288 -6.36 33.06 -8.72
CA ALA A 288 -5.05 33.64 -8.98
C ALA A 288 -3.98 33.05 -8.06
N ALA A 289 -4.27 32.87 -6.77
CA ALA A 289 -3.37 32.22 -5.82
C ALA A 289 -3.02 30.78 -6.23
N ARG A 290 -3.98 30.06 -6.82
CA ARG A 290 -3.78 28.68 -7.31
C ARG A 290 -3.11 28.61 -8.69
N SER A 291 -3.32 29.62 -9.53
CA SER A 291 -2.68 29.72 -10.86
C SER A 291 -1.29 30.35 -10.79
N ALA A 292 -0.94 30.96 -9.66
CA ALA A 292 0.40 31.45 -9.40
C ALA A 292 1.37 30.26 -9.48
N PRO A 293 2.45 30.36 -10.26
CA PRO A 293 3.50 29.36 -10.23
C PRO A 293 3.96 29.24 -8.78
N ALA A 294 4.04 28.00 -8.27
CA ALA A 294 4.53 27.73 -6.93
C ALA A 294 5.82 28.53 -6.70
N PRO A 295 5.99 29.21 -5.55
CA PRO A 295 7.26 29.84 -5.23
C PRO A 295 8.33 28.77 -5.41
N ALA A 296 9.30 29.05 -6.30
CA ALA A 296 10.36 28.11 -6.61
C ALA A 296 10.95 27.62 -5.28
N PRO A 297 11.06 26.30 -5.07
CA PRO A 297 11.57 25.79 -3.80
C PRO A 297 12.95 26.41 -3.60
N ALA A 298 13.11 27.14 -2.49
CA ALA A 298 14.42 27.53 -2.02
C ALA A 298 15.18 26.22 -1.78
N VAL A 299 16.09 25.89 -2.71
CA VAL A 299 16.94 24.71 -2.65
C VAL A 299 17.95 24.94 -1.55
N GLU A 300 17.57 24.68 -0.31
CA GLU A 300 18.54 24.34 0.72
C GLU A 300 19.08 22.94 0.40
N ALA A 301 20.31 22.92 -0.11
CA ALA A 301 21.04 21.74 -0.48
C ALA A 301 21.33 20.85 0.76
N ALA A 302 20.44 19.93 1.06
CA ALA A 302 20.75 18.81 1.95
C ALA A 302 21.71 17.82 1.25
N PRO A 303 22.76 17.32 1.93
CA PRO A 303 23.76 16.46 1.31
C PRO A 303 23.12 15.15 0.79
N PRO A 304 23.50 14.67 -0.41
CA PRO A 304 22.91 13.48 -1.01
C PRO A 304 23.38 12.22 -0.27
N THR A 305 22.48 11.60 0.49
CA THR A 305 22.77 10.44 1.35
C THR A 305 22.30 9.10 0.78
N LEU A 306 21.48 9.10 -0.28
CA LEU A 306 20.83 7.88 -0.77
C LEU A 306 21.63 7.26 -1.92
N LYS A 307 22.26 6.11 -1.66
CA LYS A 307 22.99 5.32 -2.67
C LYS A 307 22.02 4.56 -3.57
N LEU A 308 22.34 4.45 -4.87
CA LEU A 308 21.58 3.62 -5.82
C LEU A 308 21.35 2.18 -5.31
N GLY A 309 22.33 1.60 -4.60
CA GLY A 309 22.18 0.27 -3.98
C GLY A 309 21.06 0.21 -2.95
N MET A 310 20.87 1.26 -2.14
CA MET A 310 19.79 1.34 -1.15
C MET A 310 18.42 1.55 -1.83
N ILE A 311 18.39 2.26 -2.97
CA ILE A 311 17.18 2.40 -3.80
C ILE A 311 16.77 1.04 -4.35
N ALA A 312 17.70 0.28 -4.91
CA ALA A 312 17.45 -1.07 -5.46
C ALA A 312 16.98 -2.05 -4.37
N GLU A 313 17.61 -2.02 -3.19
CA GLU A 313 17.21 -2.82 -2.03
C GLU A 313 15.80 -2.47 -1.54
N ARG A 314 15.48 -1.18 -1.44
CA ARG A 314 14.14 -0.72 -1.01
C ARG A 314 13.03 -1.00 -2.03
N LEU A 315 13.36 -1.04 -3.33
CA LEU A 315 12.41 -1.36 -4.39
C LEU A 315 12.24 -2.88 -4.58
N GLY A 316 13.19 -3.69 -4.11
CA GLY A 316 13.18 -5.14 -4.28
C GLY A 316 13.62 -5.63 -5.66
N PHE A 317 14.15 -4.74 -6.51
CA PHE A 317 14.68 -5.08 -7.84
C PHE A 317 15.85 -4.19 -8.24
N SER A 318 16.72 -4.69 -9.12
CA SER A 318 17.90 -3.93 -9.58
C SER A 318 17.51 -2.83 -10.56
N LEU A 319 17.98 -1.61 -10.30
CA LEU A 319 17.80 -0.45 -11.17
C LEU A 319 19.15 0.16 -11.55
N THR A 320 19.32 0.53 -12.82
CA THR A 320 20.52 1.25 -13.28
C THR A 320 20.29 2.75 -13.20
N ALA A 321 21.36 3.50 -12.96
CA ALA A 321 21.25 4.95 -12.91
C ALA A 321 21.00 5.59 -14.29
N ASP A 322 21.33 4.90 -15.38
CA ASP A 322 21.03 5.41 -16.72
C ASP A 322 19.53 5.31 -17.00
N PHE A 323 18.84 4.31 -16.43
CA PHE A 323 17.38 4.26 -16.44
C PHE A 323 16.73 5.32 -15.54
N LEU A 324 17.32 5.62 -14.37
CA LEU A 324 16.84 6.76 -13.58
C LEU A 324 17.00 8.10 -14.34
N LYS A 325 18.04 8.22 -15.16
CA LYS A 325 18.23 9.38 -16.04
C LYS A 325 17.14 9.48 -17.11
N THR A 326 16.68 8.36 -17.70
CA THR A 326 15.56 8.39 -18.66
C THR A 326 14.24 8.80 -18.00
N LEU A 327 14.09 8.54 -16.69
CA LEU A 327 12.95 9.00 -15.88
C LEU A 327 13.08 10.45 -15.39
N GLY A 328 14.17 11.15 -15.74
CA GLY A 328 14.38 12.57 -15.40
C GLY A 328 15.11 12.81 -14.08
N PHE A 329 15.71 11.79 -13.46
CA PHE A 329 16.49 11.94 -12.23
C PHE A 329 17.99 11.96 -12.52
N GLU A 330 18.61 13.13 -12.36
CA GLU A 330 20.06 13.25 -12.45
C GLU A 330 20.74 12.93 -11.11
N PRO A 331 21.89 12.22 -11.12
CA PRO A 331 22.61 11.90 -9.90
C PRO A 331 23.25 13.16 -9.29
N ALA A 332 23.00 13.40 -8.02
CA ALA A 332 23.43 14.61 -7.30
C ALA A 332 24.94 14.58 -6.94
N ALA A 333 25.53 13.40 -6.79
CA ALA A 333 26.96 13.22 -6.58
C ALA A 333 27.39 11.79 -6.95
N THR A 334 28.69 11.58 -7.15
CA THR A 334 29.28 10.24 -7.34
C THR A 334 30.34 9.99 -6.27
N GLU A 335 30.10 9.02 -5.40
CA GLU A 335 31.07 8.62 -4.37
C GLU A 335 31.57 7.19 -4.68
N ARG A 336 32.88 7.05 -4.95
CA ARG A 336 33.55 5.76 -5.26
C ARG A 336 32.75 4.85 -6.22
N ALA A 337 32.42 5.38 -7.40
CA ALA A 337 31.62 4.75 -8.46
C ALA A 337 30.11 4.54 -8.18
N GLY A 338 29.62 4.86 -6.98
CA GLY A 338 28.18 4.88 -6.66
C GLY A 338 27.54 6.24 -6.94
N LYS A 339 26.49 6.27 -7.76
CA LYS A 339 25.66 7.47 -7.98
C LYS A 339 24.74 7.69 -6.76
N LEU A 340 24.77 8.90 -6.20
CA LEU A 340 24.00 9.34 -5.03
C LEU A 340 22.80 10.19 -5.46
N PHE A 341 21.68 10.01 -4.77
CA PHE A 341 20.45 10.75 -4.95
C PHE A 341 20.05 11.42 -3.63
N HIS A 342 19.19 12.43 -3.69
CA HIS A 342 18.63 13.03 -2.49
C HIS A 342 17.50 12.15 -1.94
N GLU A 343 17.38 12.04 -0.61
CA GLU A 343 16.25 11.33 0.03
C GLU A 343 14.91 11.96 -0.38
N ALA A 344 14.88 13.28 -0.59
CA ALA A 344 13.72 14.02 -1.10
C ALA A 344 13.28 13.59 -2.52
N SER A 345 14.18 12.98 -3.31
CA SER A 345 13.85 12.46 -4.64
C SER A 345 13.14 11.10 -4.59
N TRP A 346 13.12 10.42 -3.43
CA TRP A 346 12.56 9.06 -3.29
C TRP A 346 11.05 8.96 -3.63
N PRO A 347 10.15 9.84 -3.13
CA PRO A 347 8.73 9.78 -3.49
C PRO A 347 8.52 10.06 -4.99
N LEU A 348 9.32 10.95 -5.56
CA LEU A 348 9.25 11.30 -6.98
C LEU A 348 9.71 10.14 -7.88
N ILE A 349 10.76 9.42 -7.47
CA ILE A 349 11.25 8.22 -8.18
C ILE A 349 10.15 7.14 -8.21
N LYS A 350 9.46 6.91 -7.08
CA LYS A 350 8.32 5.97 -7.04
C LYS A 350 7.19 6.39 -7.98
N ALA A 351 6.79 7.65 -7.94
CA ALA A 351 5.71 8.17 -8.78
C ALA A 351 6.06 8.04 -10.28
N ALA A 352 7.31 8.33 -10.64
CA ALA A 352 7.79 8.19 -12.02
C ALA A 352 7.84 6.74 -12.49
N LEU A 353 8.26 5.79 -11.64
CA LEU A 353 8.25 4.35 -11.94
C LEU A 353 6.83 3.82 -12.15
N ILE A 354 5.88 4.19 -11.28
CA ILE A 354 4.47 3.79 -11.41
C ILE A 354 3.90 4.31 -12.73
N ARG A 355 4.14 5.58 -13.04
CA ARG A 355 3.69 6.20 -14.30
C ARG A 355 4.31 5.51 -15.52
N HIS A 356 5.59 5.15 -15.45
CA HIS A 356 6.27 4.45 -16.53
C HIS A 356 5.67 3.06 -16.77
N ILE A 357 5.42 2.29 -15.70
CA ILE A 357 4.81 0.95 -15.79
C ILE A 357 3.38 1.02 -16.32
N GLN A 358 2.58 1.97 -15.85
CA GLN A 358 1.20 2.18 -16.32
C GLN A 358 1.13 2.62 -17.79
N GLY A 359 2.20 3.21 -18.32
CA GLY A 359 2.30 3.66 -19.71
C GLY A 359 2.91 2.63 -20.67
N LEU A 360 3.32 1.45 -20.19
CA LEU A 360 3.84 0.39 -21.07
C LEU A 360 2.67 -0.21 -21.87
N PRO A 361 2.75 -0.25 -23.22
CA PRO A 361 1.76 -0.96 -24.00
C PRO A 361 1.81 -2.44 -23.65
N GLU A 362 0.64 -3.08 -23.54
CA GLU A 362 0.50 -4.51 -23.32
C GLU A 362 1.20 -5.22 -24.49
N GLN A 363 2.41 -5.74 -24.24
CA GLN A 363 3.15 -6.47 -25.27
C GLN A 363 2.33 -7.72 -25.60
N ALA A 364 1.69 -7.72 -26.77
CA ALA A 364 1.12 -8.92 -27.36
C ALA A 364 2.25 -9.95 -27.46
N ALA A 365 2.15 -11.00 -26.65
CA ALA A 365 3.05 -12.13 -26.71
C ALA A 365 2.88 -12.81 -28.07
N GLU A 366 3.97 -12.84 -28.85
CA GLU A 366 4.11 -13.66 -30.05
C GLU A 366 4.96 -14.89 -29.73
#